data_AF-A0A168NP11-F1
#
_entry.id   AF-A0A168NP11-F1
#
_cell.length_a   1.000
_cell.length_b   1.000
_cell.length_c   1.000
_cell.angle_alpha   90.00
_cell.angle_beta   90.00
_cell.angle_gamma   90.00
#
_symmetry.space_group_name_H-M   'P 1'
#
loop_
_entity.id
_entity.type
_entity.pdbx_description
1 polymer ?
#
loop_
_entity_poly.entity_id
_entity_poly.type
_entity_poly.pdbx_seq_one_letter_code
_entity_poly.pdbx_strand_id
1 'polypeptide(L)'
;MTNPTLNQRPEVTPYYAAVPTDKVSDRGNIIFNEYLFLTLEEAMQSGLDYKAVTWTDINMLADSGHCFEDMIINTPQGRFEWVTQYECDYDDEEIETDCTYRYVGAPEVFSEEIEEFLFYNKEAELISISDVDSGDSRLYTASINNLGEPIEIQFRVNC
;
A
#
# COMPACT_ATOMS: atom_id res chain seq x y z
N MET A 1 20.32 -18.81 6.59
CA MET A 1 20.48 -17.54 5.86
C MET A 1 19.81 -16.48 6.72
N THR A 2 20.56 -15.50 7.21
CA THR A 2 20.03 -14.47 8.10
C THR A 2 19.18 -13.50 7.28
N ASN A 3 17.87 -13.46 7.54
CA ASN A 3 17.00 -12.42 7.03
C ASN A 3 17.65 -11.05 7.32
N PRO A 4 17.89 -10.20 6.30
CA PRO A 4 18.29 -8.83 6.58
C PRO A 4 17.22 -8.23 7.48
N THR A 5 17.62 -7.78 8.67
CA THR A 5 16.75 -7.03 9.57
C THR A 5 16.08 -5.92 8.77
N LEU A 6 14.75 -5.79 8.89
CA LEU A 6 13.88 -4.83 8.17
C LEU A 6 14.52 -3.45 7.89
N ASN A 7 15.38 -2.96 8.78
CA ASN A 7 16.18 -1.73 8.68
C ASN A 7 17.27 -1.68 7.57
N GLN A 8 17.31 -2.63 6.62
CA GLN A 8 18.31 -2.64 5.54
C GLN A 8 17.72 -2.58 4.13
N ARG A 9 16.40 -2.63 3.97
CA ARG A 9 15.78 -2.52 2.64
C ARG A 9 15.88 -1.08 2.12
N PRO A 10 16.13 -0.86 0.82
CA PRO A 10 16.05 0.46 0.22
C PRO A 10 14.64 1.03 0.39
N GLU A 11 14.56 2.32 0.67
CA GLU A 11 13.28 3.03 0.77
C GLU A 11 13.08 3.96 -0.42
N VAL A 12 11.86 4.02 -0.94
CA VAL A 12 11.49 4.87 -2.07
C VAL A 12 10.19 5.61 -1.80
N THR A 13 10.02 6.79 -2.40
CA THR A 13 8.75 7.53 -2.38
C THR A 13 8.27 7.65 -3.82
N PRO A 14 7.37 6.76 -4.26
CA PRO A 14 6.93 6.76 -5.65
C PRO A 14 5.91 7.86 -5.94
N TYR A 15 5.91 8.32 -7.19
CA TYR A 15 4.99 9.31 -7.73
C TYR A 15 4.35 8.76 -9.00
N TYR A 16 3.04 8.98 -9.14
CA TYR A 16 2.25 8.47 -10.24
C TYR A 16 1.67 9.62 -11.07
N ALA A 17 1.70 9.46 -12.39
CA ALA A 17 1.05 10.35 -13.34
C ALA A 17 0.25 9.55 -14.37
N ALA A 18 -0.90 10.07 -14.76
CA ALA A 18 -1.75 9.49 -15.81
C ALA A 18 -2.08 10.55 -16.86
N VAL A 19 -1.72 10.29 -18.10
CA VAL A 19 -1.95 11.21 -19.22
C VAL A 19 -3.01 10.60 -20.15
N PRO A 20 -4.16 11.28 -20.37
CA PRO A 20 -5.18 10.75 -21.26
C PRO A 20 -4.64 10.61 -22.69
N THR A 21 -4.98 9.52 -23.35
CA THR A 21 -4.67 9.30 -24.76
C THR A 21 -5.89 9.60 -25.64
N ASP A 22 -5.68 9.64 -26.96
CA ASP A 22 -6.77 9.74 -27.94
C ASP A 22 -7.56 8.43 -28.11
N LYS A 23 -7.21 7.37 -27.38
CA LYS A 23 -7.84 6.06 -27.50
C LYS A 23 -8.94 5.89 -26.46
N VAL A 24 -9.99 5.18 -26.86
CA VAL A 24 -11.06 4.73 -25.98
C VAL A 24 -11.12 3.21 -25.98
N SER A 25 -11.41 2.63 -24.81
CA SER A 25 -11.71 1.21 -24.67
C SER A 25 -13.06 0.86 -25.32
N ASP A 26 -13.33 -0.44 -25.48
CA ASP A 26 -14.61 -0.94 -26.02
C ASP A 26 -15.83 -0.52 -25.18
N ARG A 27 -15.62 -0.11 -23.92
CA ARG A 27 -16.65 0.40 -23.01
C ARG A 27 -16.76 1.93 -23.01
N GLY A 28 -16.01 2.62 -23.85
CA GLY A 28 -16.02 4.08 -23.99
C GLY A 28 -15.15 4.83 -22.98
N ASN A 29 -14.40 4.14 -22.11
CA ASN A 29 -13.47 4.79 -21.18
C ASN A 29 -12.22 5.28 -21.91
N ILE A 30 -11.72 6.48 -21.57
CA ILE A 30 -10.45 7.01 -22.05
C ILE A 30 -9.32 6.11 -21.55
N ILE A 31 -8.40 5.74 -22.46
CA ILE A 31 -7.18 5.02 -22.10
C ILE A 31 -6.13 6.04 -21.69
N PHE A 32 -5.41 5.77 -20.60
CA PHE A 32 -4.35 6.62 -20.08
C PHE A 32 -2.97 6.00 -20.37
N ASN A 33 -1.98 6.84 -20.62
CA ASN A 33 -0.57 6.48 -20.48
C ASN A 33 -0.20 6.72 -19.02
N GLU A 34 0.15 5.65 -18.31
CA GLU A 34 0.50 5.68 -16.91
C GLU A 34 2.01 5.71 -16.73
N TYR A 35 2.48 6.50 -15.76
CA TYR A 35 3.89 6.70 -15.47
C TYR A 35 4.11 6.59 -13.97
N LEU A 36 5.17 5.88 -13.61
CA LEU A 36 5.60 5.70 -12.23
C LEU A 36 7.05 6.16 -12.11
N PHE A 37 7.29 7.07 -11.17
CA PHE A 37 8.60 7.63 -10.85
C PHE A 37 8.97 7.18 -9.45
N LEU A 38 10.22 6.78 -9.21
CA LEU A 38 10.65 6.30 -7.89
C LEU A 38 11.22 7.43 -7.03
N THR A 39 11.42 8.61 -7.62
CA THR A 39 11.92 9.79 -6.96
C THR A 39 11.11 11.04 -7.34
N LEU A 40 11.12 12.05 -6.46
CA LEU A 40 10.52 13.34 -6.73
C LEU A 40 11.20 14.05 -7.91
N GLU A 41 12.52 13.89 -8.04
CA GLU A 41 13.29 14.51 -9.10
C GLU A 41 12.86 14.00 -10.49
N GLU A 42 12.70 12.68 -10.66
CA GLU A 42 12.18 12.08 -11.89
C GLU A 42 10.78 12.61 -12.24
N ALA A 43 9.90 12.68 -11.24
CA ALA A 43 8.54 13.18 -11.40
C ALA A 43 8.54 14.66 -11.85
N MET A 44 9.35 15.51 -11.21
CA MET A 44 9.50 16.92 -11.58
C MET A 44 10.08 17.09 -12.98
N GLN A 45 11.09 16.31 -13.34
CA GLN A 45 11.75 16.37 -14.65
C GLN A 45 10.84 15.91 -15.79
N SER A 46 9.86 15.05 -15.51
CA SER A 46 8.88 14.60 -16.51
C SER A 46 8.01 15.73 -17.07
N GLY A 47 7.79 16.80 -16.29
CA GLY A 47 6.85 17.88 -16.63
C GLY A 47 5.38 17.45 -16.66
N LEU A 48 5.05 16.23 -16.20
CA LEU A 48 3.68 15.74 -16.09
C LEU A 48 3.02 16.23 -14.80
N ASP A 49 1.68 16.21 -14.78
CA ASP A 49 0.94 16.36 -13.53
C ASP A 49 0.98 15.03 -12.77
N TYR A 50 1.57 15.04 -11.58
CA TYR A 50 1.84 13.84 -10.78
C TYR A 50 1.36 14.01 -9.35
N LYS A 51 1.04 12.88 -8.71
CA LYS A 51 0.74 12.79 -7.27
C LYS A 51 1.71 11.83 -6.58
N ALA A 52 1.92 12.03 -5.28
CA ALA A 52 2.53 10.99 -4.46
C ALA A 52 1.60 9.78 -4.45
N VAL A 53 2.16 8.59 -4.60
CA VAL A 53 1.42 7.33 -4.60
C VAL A 53 0.83 7.09 -3.20
N THR A 54 -0.41 6.63 -3.16
CA THR A 54 -1.12 6.19 -1.95
C THR A 54 -1.02 4.67 -1.76
N TRP A 55 -1.46 4.17 -0.61
CA TRP A 55 -1.60 2.75 -0.31
C TRP A 55 -2.51 2.03 -1.32
N THR A 56 -3.63 2.65 -1.68
CA THR A 56 -4.52 2.13 -2.72
C THR A 56 -3.83 2.08 -4.09
N ASP A 57 -3.06 3.12 -4.42
CA ASP A 57 -2.33 3.17 -5.70
C ASP A 57 -1.27 2.04 -5.77
N ILE A 58 -0.47 1.78 -4.71
CA ILE A 58 0.53 0.70 -4.75
C ILE A 58 -0.06 -0.69 -4.82
N ASN A 59 -1.19 -0.96 -4.15
CA ASN A 59 -1.85 -2.26 -4.25
C ASN A 59 -2.47 -2.46 -5.63
N MET A 60 -3.09 -1.43 -6.21
CA MET A 60 -3.58 -1.49 -7.59
C MET A 60 -2.46 -1.72 -8.62
N LEU A 61 -1.29 -1.09 -8.41
CA LEU A 61 -0.10 -1.33 -9.25
C LEU A 61 0.40 -2.76 -9.11
N ALA A 62 0.42 -3.30 -7.88
CA ALA A 62 0.79 -4.69 -7.61
C ALA A 62 -0.15 -5.69 -8.30
N ASP A 63 -1.47 -5.47 -8.23
CA ASP A 63 -2.47 -6.28 -8.95
C ASP A 63 -2.24 -6.29 -10.48
N SER A 64 -1.59 -5.25 -10.98
CA SER A 64 -1.23 -5.10 -12.39
C SER A 64 0.17 -5.66 -12.72
N GLY A 65 0.82 -6.34 -11.77
CA GLY A 65 2.15 -6.95 -11.91
C GLY A 65 3.32 -6.01 -11.65
N HIS A 66 3.08 -4.81 -11.11
CA HIS A 66 4.11 -3.83 -10.75
C HIS A 66 4.37 -3.84 -9.23
N CYS A 67 5.06 -4.88 -8.75
CA CYS A 67 5.48 -5.02 -7.35
C CYS A 67 6.93 -4.56 -7.11
N PHE A 68 7.21 -4.12 -5.89
CA PHE A 68 8.53 -3.68 -5.41
C PHE A 68 8.89 -4.50 -4.17
N GLU A 69 9.07 -5.81 -4.37
CA GLU A 69 9.13 -6.80 -3.29
C GLU A 69 10.28 -6.56 -2.29
N ASP A 70 11.40 -6.05 -2.79
CA ASP A 70 12.62 -5.83 -2.00
C ASP A 70 12.72 -4.42 -1.39
N MET A 71 11.66 -3.61 -1.44
CA MET A 71 11.68 -2.20 -1.05
C MET A 71 10.68 -1.86 0.06
N ILE A 72 10.98 -0.80 0.80
CA ILE A 72 9.98 -0.11 1.62
C ILE A 72 9.44 1.06 0.82
N ILE A 73 8.12 1.08 0.65
CA ILE A 73 7.43 2.18 -0.02
C ILE A 73 6.97 3.20 1.02
N ASN A 74 7.50 4.41 0.92
CA ASN A 74 7.09 5.55 1.71
C ASN A 74 6.01 6.32 0.96
N THR A 75 4.84 6.45 1.56
CA THR A 75 3.75 7.29 1.06
C THR A 75 3.41 8.38 2.09
N PRO A 76 2.60 9.38 1.74
CA PRO A 76 2.05 10.31 2.73
C PRO A 76 1.22 9.63 3.84
N GLN A 77 0.71 8.41 3.58
CA GLN A 77 -0.13 7.66 4.53
C GLN A 77 0.69 6.74 5.45
N GLY A 78 1.95 6.45 5.14
CA GLY A 78 2.73 5.52 5.95
C GLY A 78 3.89 4.86 5.22
N ARG A 79 4.48 3.86 5.88
CA ARG A 79 5.59 3.06 5.35
C ARG A 79 5.07 1.66 5.11
N PHE A 80 5.25 1.13 3.91
CA PHE A 80 4.66 -0.13 3.50
C PHE A 80 5.72 -1.09 2.95
N GLU A 81 5.55 -2.38 3.24
CA GLU A 81 6.38 -3.45 2.71
C GLU A 81 5.52 -4.49 1.99
N TRP A 82 6.12 -5.13 1.00
CA TRP A 82 5.51 -6.25 0.29
C TRP A 82 5.41 -7.47 1.20
N VAL A 83 4.22 -8.06 1.24
CA VAL A 83 3.95 -9.30 1.97
C VAL A 83 3.26 -10.29 1.03
N THR A 84 3.90 -11.44 0.85
CA THR A 84 3.31 -12.61 0.19
C THR A 84 2.45 -13.37 1.20
N GLN A 85 1.20 -13.61 0.83
CA GLN A 85 0.25 -14.42 1.59
C GLN A 85 0.23 -15.84 1.05
N TYR A 86 0.17 -16.79 1.97
CA TYR A 86 0.06 -18.21 1.67
C TYR A 86 -1.22 -18.75 2.31
N GLU A 87 -1.97 -19.56 1.58
CA GLU A 87 -3.06 -20.36 2.13
C GLU A 87 -2.73 -21.85 2.02
N CYS A 88 -3.24 -22.65 2.95
CA CYS A 88 -3.17 -24.11 2.81
C CYS A 88 -4.28 -24.58 1.87
N ASP A 89 -3.92 -25.37 0.87
CA ASP A 89 -4.90 -26.05 0.03
C ASP A 89 -5.54 -27.27 0.75
N TYR A 90 -6.36 -28.04 0.03
CA TYR A 90 -7.03 -29.22 0.58
C TYR A 90 -6.09 -30.35 1.01
N ASP A 91 -4.84 -30.35 0.54
CA ASP A 91 -3.82 -31.35 0.83
C ASP A 91 -2.78 -30.84 1.86
N ASP A 92 -3.09 -29.73 2.57
CA ASP A 92 -2.22 -29.03 3.52
C ASP A 92 -0.92 -28.47 2.88
N GLU A 93 -0.92 -28.22 1.57
CA GLU A 93 0.19 -27.56 0.89
C GLU A 93 0.02 -26.03 0.96
N GLU A 94 1.07 -25.32 1.40
CA GLU A 94 1.09 -23.85 1.37
C GLU A 94 1.23 -23.39 -0.08
N ILE A 95 0.16 -22.80 -0.60
CA ILE A 95 0.12 -22.17 -1.91
C ILE A 95 0.11 -20.66 -1.75
N GLU A 96 0.91 -19.97 -2.57
CA GLU A 96 0.86 -18.52 -2.66
C GLU A 96 -0.48 -18.10 -3.28
N THR A 97 -1.25 -17.28 -2.57
CA THR A 97 -2.61 -16.92 -2.97
C THR A 97 -2.75 -15.46 -3.34
N ASP A 98 -2.16 -14.57 -2.54
CA ASP A 98 -2.27 -13.13 -2.72
C ASP A 98 -1.00 -12.43 -2.25
N CYS A 99 -0.78 -11.21 -2.72
CA CYS A 99 0.31 -10.37 -2.25
C CYS A 99 -0.17 -8.93 -2.08
N THR A 100 0.21 -8.30 -0.98
CA THR A 100 -0.27 -6.96 -0.64
C THR A 100 0.81 -6.15 0.07
N TYR A 101 0.68 -4.84 0.02
CA TYR A 101 1.51 -3.93 0.80
C TYR A 101 0.93 -3.73 2.20
N ARG A 102 1.70 -4.08 3.23
CA ARG A 102 1.30 -3.94 4.63
C ARG A 102 2.13 -2.90 5.36
N TYR A 103 1.59 -2.34 6.42
CA TYR A 103 2.31 -1.32 7.19
C TYR A 103 3.53 -1.93 7.87
N VAL A 104 4.69 -1.29 7.68
CA VAL A 104 5.98 -1.79 8.17
C VAL A 104 5.95 -2.02 9.67
N GLY A 105 6.21 -3.27 10.07
CA GLY A 105 6.31 -3.65 11.48
C GLY A 105 4.99 -3.65 12.25
N ALA A 106 3.84 -3.51 11.60
CA ALA A 106 2.56 -3.81 12.23
C ALA A 106 2.27 -5.31 12.26
N PRO A 107 1.44 -5.79 13.19
CA PRO A 107 0.84 -7.12 13.10
C PRO A 107 0.05 -7.28 11.80
N GLU A 108 0.05 -8.49 11.25
CA GLU A 108 -0.74 -8.87 10.08
C GLU A 108 -2.22 -8.51 10.26
N VAL A 109 -2.83 -8.91 11.39
CA VAL A 109 -4.24 -8.63 11.71
C VAL A 109 -4.60 -7.14 11.61
N PHE A 110 -3.68 -6.23 11.95
CA PHE A 110 -3.96 -4.80 11.83
C PHE A 110 -4.06 -4.35 10.36
N SER A 111 -3.19 -4.87 9.49
CA SER A 111 -3.25 -4.55 8.05
C SER A 111 -4.47 -5.21 7.41
N GLU A 112 -4.80 -6.45 7.79
CA GLU A 112 -6.00 -7.16 7.33
C GLU A 112 -7.29 -6.41 7.67
N GLU A 113 -7.41 -5.86 8.89
CA GLU A 113 -8.59 -5.07 9.28
C GLU A 113 -8.75 -3.81 8.40
N ILE A 114 -7.64 -3.16 8.02
CA ILE A 114 -7.65 -2.01 7.11
C ILE A 114 -8.05 -2.44 5.70
N GLU A 115 -7.45 -3.51 5.19
CA GLU A 115 -7.73 -4.11 3.88
C GLU A 115 -9.21 -4.48 3.76
N GLU A 116 -9.74 -5.22 4.73
CA GLU A 116 -11.15 -5.63 4.78
C GLU A 116 -12.08 -4.40 4.82
N PHE A 117 -11.76 -3.41 5.66
CA PHE A 117 -12.56 -2.20 5.78
C PHE A 117 -12.66 -1.46 4.45
N LEU A 118 -11.51 -1.22 3.78
CA LEU A 118 -11.46 -0.50 2.51
C LEU A 118 -12.05 -1.33 1.36
N PHE A 119 -11.95 -2.66 1.43
CA PHE A 119 -12.58 -3.55 0.46
C PHE A 119 -14.11 -3.44 0.49
N TYR A 120 -14.73 -3.44 1.67
CA TYR A 120 -16.19 -3.34 1.79
C TYR A 120 -16.74 -1.91 1.70
N ASN A 121 -15.91 -0.89 1.92
CA ASN A 121 -16.29 0.52 1.84
C ASN A 121 -15.57 1.20 0.67
N LYS A 122 -16.08 1.04 -0.56
CA LYS A 122 -15.42 1.53 -1.80
C LYS A 122 -15.17 3.04 -1.86
N GLU A 123 -15.88 3.83 -1.06
CA GLU A 123 -15.73 5.29 -0.96
C GLU A 123 -14.85 5.70 0.23
N ALA A 124 -14.30 4.73 0.98
CA ALA A 124 -13.39 4.99 2.07
C ALA A 124 -11.96 5.15 1.57
N GLU A 125 -11.23 6.05 2.22
CA GLU A 125 -9.85 6.37 1.90
C GLU A 125 -9.01 6.32 3.17
N LEU A 126 -7.90 5.58 3.12
CA LEU A 126 -6.88 5.66 4.16
C LEU A 126 -6.28 7.06 4.17
N ILE A 127 -6.23 7.73 5.31
CA ILE A 127 -5.62 9.06 5.45
C ILE A 127 -4.19 8.94 5.94
N SER A 128 -3.97 8.12 6.97
CA SER A 128 -2.65 7.88 7.53
C SER A 128 -2.64 6.68 8.47
N ILE A 129 -1.47 6.07 8.64
CA ILE A 129 -1.18 5.11 9.69
C ILE A 129 -0.05 5.66 10.55
N SER A 130 -0.22 5.59 11.86
CA SER A 130 0.78 5.98 12.85
C SER A 130 0.91 4.92 13.92
N ASP A 131 2.09 4.81 14.53
CA ASP A 131 2.32 3.95 15.68
C ASP A 131 2.95 4.72 16.84
N VAL A 132 2.59 4.33 18.06
CA VAL A 132 3.12 4.89 19.30
C VAL A 132 3.67 3.77 20.16
N ASP A 133 4.97 3.83 20.42
CA ASP A 133 5.68 2.93 21.31
C ASP A 133 5.67 3.47 22.75
N SER A 134 5.17 2.66 23.69
CA SER A 134 5.12 2.98 25.12
C SER A 134 6.11 2.16 25.95
N GLY A 135 6.97 1.37 25.32
CA GLY A 135 7.91 0.44 25.96
C GLY A 135 7.26 -0.91 26.31
N ASP A 136 6.14 -0.88 27.04
CA ASP A 136 5.40 -2.10 27.43
C ASP A 136 4.35 -2.52 26.37
N SER A 137 4.02 -1.62 25.45
CA SER A 137 3.10 -1.89 24.35
C SER A 137 3.34 -0.94 23.18
N ARG A 138 2.96 -1.37 21.98
CA ARG A 138 2.88 -0.54 20.79
C ARG A 138 1.44 -0.44 20.31
N LEU A 139 0.97 0.78 20.07
CA LEU A 139 -0.37 1.08 19.56
C LEU A 139 -0.25 1.54 18.11
N TYR A 140 -0.91 0.83 17.20
CA TYR A 140 -1.05 1.19 15.80
C TYR A 140 -2.41 1.81 15.58
N THR A 141 -2.47 2.91 14.83
CA THR A 141 -3.70 3.65 14.53
C THR A 141 -3.76 3.96 13.04
N ALA A 142 -4.81 3.49 12.38
CA ALA A 142 -5.16 3.90 11.02
C ALA A 142 -6.32 4.89 11.05
N SER A 143 -6.12 6.06 10.47
CA SER A 143 -7.15 7.06 10.26
C SER A 143 -7.71 6.91 8.85
N ILE A 144 -9.03 6.74 8.74
CA ILE A 144 -9.74 6.50 7.49
C ILE A 144 -10.84 7.55 7.36
N ASN A 145 -11.05 8.09 6.17
CA ASN A 145 -12.20 8.91 5.85
C ASN A 145 -13.22 8.05 5.10
N ASN A 146 -14.43 7.89 5.63
CA ASN A 146 -15.51 7.18 4.95
C ASN A 146 -16.67 8.13 4.69
N LEU A 147 -16.82 8.58 3.44
CA LEU A 147 -17.88 9.51 3.04
C LEU A 147 -17.92 10.82 3.87
N GLY A 148 -16.77 11.30 4.32
CA GLY A 148 -16.65 12.51 5.14
C GLY A 148 -16.69 12.27 6.65
N GLU A 149 -16.95 11.04 7.08
CA GLU A 149 -16.91 10.65 8.48
C GLU A 149 -15.53 10.05 8.82
N PRO A 150 -14.80 10.62 9.80
CA PRO A 150 -13.52 10.07 10.23
C PRO A 150 -13.73 8.79 11.05
N ILE A 151 -12.95 7.76 10.73
CA ILE A 151 -12.93 6.45 11.39
C ILE A 151 -11.50 6.17 11.83
N GLU A 152 -11.36 5.55 13.00
CA GLU A 152 -10.07 5.06 13.50
C GLU A 152 -10.14 3.55 13.72
N ILE A 153 -9.16 2.83 13.18
CA ILE A 153 -8.89 1.43 13.51
C ILE A 153 -7.65 1.43 14.40
N GLN A 154 -7.73 0.81 15.58
CA GLN A 154 -6.66 0.81 16.57
C GLN A 154 -6.32 -0.62 17.00
N PHE A 155 -5.03 -0.95 16.96
CA PHE A 155 -4.54 -2.26 17.38
C PHE A 155 -3.37 -2.13 18.35
N ARG A 156 -3.46 -2.82 19.49
CA ARG A 156 -2.43 -2.79 20.54
C ARG A 156 -1.71 -4.12 20.63
N VAL A 157 -0.39 -4.06 20.56
CA VAL A 157 0.52 -5.20 20.81
C VAL A 157 1.19 -4.97 22.15
N ASN A 158 1.15 -5.96 23.04
CA ASN A 158 1.96 -5.95 24.26
C ASN A 158 3.34 -6.53 23.94
N CYS A 159 4.40 -5.85 24.36
CA CYS A 159 5.78 -6.22 24.06
C CYS A 159 6.36 -7.23 25.06
#